data_AF-A0A653BHK2-F1
#
_entry.id   AF-A0A653BHK2-F1
#
_cell.length_a   1.000
_cell.length_b   1.000
_cell.length_c   1.000
_cell.angle_alpha   90.00
_cell.angle_beta   90.00
_cell.angle_gamma   90.00
#
_symmetry.space_group_name_H-M   'P 1'
#
loop_
_entity.id
_entity.type
_entity.pdbx_description
1 polymer ?
#
loop_
_entity_poly.entity_id
_entity_poly.type
_entity_poly.pdbx_seq_one_letter_code
_entity_poly.pdbx_strand_id
1 'polypeptide(L)'
;MASITIEKTKYECAQPQLSKKWQREDVLRKTGLCVGKVDVYYRNARSDGCLVPPIRQTASIFKQPVTVYKTQEGKVKSDHKNGNQEKPKQLMWEKRLEGLRACDIDGHEFEAMELPKGLKPVGPNVNEETIIQSVATALHVSSQPVTGQTNTKTLLEKNPGVFLDPKQPLVHAVNISDEDIKKQEERVALARKKLQDALRM
;
A
#
# COMPACT_ATOMS: atom_id res chain seq x y z
N MET A 1 -40.22 -32.54 16.16
CA MET A 1 -39.41 -31.65 15.30
C MET A 1 -39.07 -30.42 16.12
N ALA A 2 -37.80 -30.18 16.42
CA ALA A 2 -37.39 -29.03 17.23
C ALA A 2 -37.47 -27.75 16.39
N SER A 3 -38.36 -26.84 16.77
CA SER A 3 -38.46 -25.50 16.19
C SER A 3 -37.29 -24.66 16.69
N ILE A 4 -36.31 -24.42 15.82
CA ILE A 4 -35.17 -23.53 16.09
C ILE A 4 -35.65 -22.08 15.91
N THR A 5 -35.77 -21.35 17.01
CA THR A 5 -36.18 -19.94 17.04
C THR A 5 -34.95 -19.04 16.93
N ILE A 6 -34.52 -18.68 15.71
CA ILE A 6 -33.46 -17.68 15.50
C ILE A 6 -34.14 -16.34 15.20
N GLU A 7 -34.27 -15.49 16.21
CA GLU A 7 -34.87 -14.15 16.03
C GLU A 7 -33.83 -13.10 15.61
N LYS A 8 -32.60 -13.25 16.08
CA LYS A 8 -31.34 -12.58 15.70
C LYS A 8 -30.28 -13.05 16.68
N THR A 9 -29.24 -13.72 16.19
CA THR A 9 -28.18 -14.23 17.09
C THR A 9 -26.82 -13.78 16.60
N LYS A 10 -26.04 -13.22 17.52
CA LYS A 10 -24.73 -12.62 17.24
C LYS A 10 -23.63 -13.51 17.81
N TYR A 11 -22.65 -13.85 16.98
CA TYR A 11 -21.55 -14.72 17.33
C TYR A 11 -20.21 -14.02 17.06
N GLU A 12 -19.22 -14.31 17.89
CA GLU A 12 -17.83 -13.95 17.59
C GLU A 12 -17.32 -14.90 16.49
N CYS A 13 -16.77 -14.35 15.41
CA CYS A 13 -16.41 -15.16 14.24
C CYS A 13 -15.11 -15.93 14.51
N ALA A 14 -15.22 -17.21 14.85
CA ALA A 14 -14.09 -18.11 15.10
C ALA A 14 -13.50 -18.72 13.80
N GLN A 15 -13.47 -17.98 12.69
CA GLN A 15 -12.88 -18.47 11.44
C GLN A 15 -11.37 -18.15 11.37
N PRO A 16 -10.48 -19.13 11.07
CA PRO A 16 -9.01 -18.94 11.10
C PRO A 16 -8.47 -17.87 10.14
N GLN A 17 -9.23 -17.55 9.10
CA GLN A 17 -8.86 -16.59 8.04
C GLN A 17 -9.33 -15.15 8.31
N LEU A 18 -10.12 -14.94 9.38
CA LEU A 18 -10.72 -13.66 9.68
C LEU A 18 -10.26 -13.22 11.07
N SER A 19 -9.79 -11.97 11.21
CA SER A 19 -9.24 -11.51 12.49
C SER A 19 -10.31 -11.58 13.60
N LYS A 20 -9.89 -11.77 14.87
CA LYS A 20 -10.79 -11.92 16.04
C LYS A 20 -11.80 -10.77 16.26
N LYS A 21 -11.78 -9.73 15.42
CA LYS A 21 -12.64 -8.53 15.51
C LYS A 21 -13.87 -8.58 14.61
N TRP A 22 -14.06 -9.66 13.88
CA TRP A 22 -15.22 -9.86 13.01
C TRP A 22 -16.37 -10.51 13.76
N GLN A 23 -17.56 -9.95 13.59
CA GLN A 23 -18.79 -10.45 14.19
C GLN A 23 -19.72 -10.97 13.11
N ARG A 24 -20.27 -12.16 13.33
CA ARG A 24 -21.26 -12.77 12.45
C ARG A 24 -22.64 -12.57 13.04
N GLU A 25 -23.59 -12.11 12.22
CA GLU A 25 -24.99 -11.93 12.58
C GLU A 25 -25.86 -12.72 11.61
N ASP A 26 -26.65 -13.63 12.16
CA ASP A 26 -27.58 -14.47 11.39
C ASP A 26 -29.00 -13.93 11.61
N VAL A 27 -29.68 -13.55 10.52
CA VAL A 27 -31.00 -12.91 10.53
C VAL A 27 -32.01 -13.76 9.77
N LEU A 28 -33.07 -14.19 10.45
CA LEU A 28 -34.16 -14.95 9.85
C LEU A 28 -35.13 -14.01 9.11
N ARG A 29 -35.42 -14.31 7.84
CA ARG A 29 -36.45 -13.59 7.07
C ARG A 29 -37.85 -13.99 7.56
N LYS A 30 -38.57 -13.01 8.13
CA LYS A 30 -39.92 -13.21 8.68
C LYS A 30 -41.06 -12.89 7.70
N THR A 31 -40.77 -12.30 6.53
CA THR A 31 -41.78 -11.95 5.50
C THR A 31 -41.26 -12.15 4.06
N GLY A 32 -42.18 -12.24 3.09
CA GLY A 32 -41.89 -12.33 1.65
C GLY A 32 -41.71 -13.76 1.11
N LEU A 33 -41.39 -13.89 -0.18
CA LEU A 33 -41.25 -15.19 -0.89
C LEU A 33 -40.11 -16.07 -0.37
N CYS A 34 -39.17 -15.50 0.38
CA CYS A 34 -38.00 -16.19 0.94
C CYS A 34 -38.13 -16.40 2.47
N VAL A 35 -39.37 -16.45 2.99
CA VAL A 35 -39.61 -16.59 4.43
C VAL A 35 -38.98 -17.87 4.99
N GLY A 36 -38.38 -17.78 6.17
CA GLY A 36 -37.68 -18.90 6.81
C GLY A 36 -36.23 -19.11 6.36
N LYS A 37 -35.74 -18.40 5.35
CA LYS A 37 -34.31 -18.38 5.02
C LYS A 37 -33.54 -17.44 5.96
N VAL A 38 -32.30 -17.81 6.26
CA VAL A 38 -31.38 -17.05 7.12
C VAL A 38 -30.38 -16.29 6.24
N ASP A 39 -30.30 -14.98 6.42
CA ASP A 39 -29.24 -14.15 5.87
C ASP A 39 -28.08 -14.08 6.86
N VAL A 40 -26.86 -14.28 6.36
CA VAL A 40 -25.63 -14.22 7.16
C VAL A 40 -24.89 -12.94 6.84
N TYR A 41 -24.67 -12.09 7.83
CA TYR A 41 -23.92 -10.85 7.72
C TYR A 41 -22.61 -10.94 8.50
N TYR A 42 -21.51 -10.51 7.89
CA TYR A 42 -20.23 -10.34 8.56
C TYR A 42 -19.98 -8.84 8.76
N ARG A 43 -19.85 -8.39 10.00
CA ARG A 43 -19.58 -7.00 10.36
C ARG A 43 -18.20 -6.89 11.00
N ASN A 44 -17.36 -6.03 10.45
CA ASN A 44 -16.14 -5.57 11.09
C ASN A 44 -16.47 -4.40 12.02
N ALA A 45 -15.93 -4.36 13.24
CA ALA A 45 -16.07 -3.22 14.15
C ALA A 45 -15.23 -1.99 13.70
N ARG A 46 -14.56 -2.07 12.54
CA ARG A 46 -13.98 -0.93 11.85
C ARG A 46 -14.76 -0.67 10.57
N SER A 47 -15.17 0.58 10.38
CA SER A 47 -15.64 1.08 9.09
C SER A 47 -14.58 0.78 8.04
N ASP A 48 -14.91 -0.09 7.10
CA ASP A 48 -14.07 -0.33 5.93
C ASP A 48 -13.74 1.01 5.28
N GLY A 49 -12.45 1.23 5.01
CA GLY A 49 -11.86 2.50 4.59
C GLY A 49 -12.22 2.94 3.17
N CYS A 50 -13.49 2.85 2.79
CA CYS A 50 -14.03 3.62 1.68
C CYS A 50 -14.86 4.77 2.26
N LEU A 51 -14.22 5.91 2.53
CA LEU A 51 -14.90 7.17 2.86
C LEU A 51 -15.49 7.86 1.61
N VAL A 52 -15.80 7.08 0.57
CA VAL A 52 -16.58 7.57 -0.56
C VAL A 52 -17.99 7.03 -0.35
N PRO A 53 -18.95 7.85 0.15
CA PRO A 53 -20.33 7.42 0.19
C PRO A 53 -20.75 6.95 -1.22
N PRO A 54 -21.64 5.94 -1.35
CA PRO A 54 -22.08 5.43 -2.64
C PRO A 54 -22.48 6.58 -3.55
N ILE A 55 -21.70 6.79 -4.62
CA ILE A 55 -21.99 7.83 -5.61
C ILE A 55 -23.20 7.34 -6.40
N ARG A 56 -24.24 8.18 -6.51
CA ARG A 56 -25.37 7.89 -7.40
C ARG A 56 -24.82 7.70 -8.80
N GLN A 57 -24.98 6.51 -9.38
CA GLN A 57 -24.78 6.29 -10.81
C GLN A 57 -25.96 6.93 -11.57
N THR A 58 -26.06 8.25 -11.53
CA THR A 58 -26.94 9.00 -12.42
C THR A 58 -26.09 9.53 -13.56
N ALA A 59 -26.69 9.71 -14.75
CA ALA A 59 -26.02 10.28 -15.92
C ALA A 59 -25.57 11.75 -15.74
N SER A 60 -25.63 12.30 -14.52
CA SER A 60 -25.31 13.69 -14.22
C SER A 60 -23.89 13.81 -13.67
N ILE A 61 -23.07 14.60 -14.35
CA ILE A 61 -21.65 14.85 -14.03
C ILE A 61 -21.45 15.81 -12.84
N PHE A 62 -22.51 16.47 -12.39
CA PHE A 62 -22.46 17.41 -11.28
C PHE A 62 -22.82 16.72 -9.96
N LYS A 63 -21.87 16.70 -9.02
CA LYS A 63 -22.05 16.10 -7.70
C LYS A 63 -23.06 16.91 -6.89
N GLN A 64 -24.29 16.41 -6.77
CA GLN A 64 -25.26 16.95 -5.83
C GLN A 64 -25.07 16.31 -4.44
N PRO A 65 -25.08 17.11 -3.36
CA PRO A 65 -25.00 16.57 -2.01
C PRO A 65 -26.24 15.72 -1.69
N VAL A 66 -26.03 14.53 -1.12
CA VAL A 66 -27.11 13.66 -0.66
C VAL A 66 -27.26 13.82 0.84
N THR A 67 -28.43 14.29 1.29
CA THR A 67 -28.75 14.41 2.71
C THR A 67 -29.09 13.04 3.29
N VAL A 68 -28.33 12.59 4.28
CA VAL A 68 -28.61 11.34 5.00
C VAL A 68 -29.59 11.63 6.13
N TYR A 69 -30.81 11.11 6.02
CA TYR A 69 -31.80 11.16 7.10
C TYR A 69 -31.58 9.98 8.06
N LYS A 70 -31.34 10.26 9.34
CA LYS A 70 -31.29 9.24 10.42
C LYS A 70 -32.60 9.26 11.19
N THR A 71 -33.38 8.18 11.08
CA THR A 71 -34.70 8.03 11.73
C THR A 71 -34.62 7.57 13.19
N GLN A 72 -33.52 7.81 13.90
CA GLN A 72 -33.39 7.41 15.31
C GLN A 72 -32.61 8.44 16.14
N GLU A 73 -33.25 8.92 17.20
CA GLU A 73 -32.70 9.80 18.24
C GLU A 73 -31.92 8.98 19.29
N GLY A 74 -30.87 8.31 18.85
CA GLY A 74 -29.89 7.70 19.75
C GLY A 74 -28.85 8.74 20.16
N LYS A 75 -28.64 8.93 21.47
CA LYS A 75 -27.46 9.62 22.02
C LYS A 75 -26.19 8.81 21.73
N VAL A 76 -25.79 8.74 20.47
CA VAL A 76 -24.51 8.14 20.07
C VAL A 76 -23.47 9.20 20.40
N LYS A 77 -22.54 8.84 21.30
CA LYS A 77 -21.34 9.63 21.62
C LYS A 77 -20.86 10.32 20.34
N SER A 78 -20.75 11.66 20.42
CA SER A 78 -20.11 12.51 19.42
C SER A 78 -19.02 11.72 18.71
N ASP A 79 -19.12 11.65 17.38
CA ASP A 79 -18.06 11.16 16.50
C ASP A 79 -16.72 11.53 17.15
N HIS A 80 -15.92 10.52 17.48
CA HIS A 80 -14.54 10.77 17.85
C HIS A 80 -14.01 11.56 16.67
N LYS A 81 -13.59 12.82 16.89
CA LYS A 81 -12.98 13.60 15.82
C LYS A 81 -11.87 12.72 15.30
N ASN A 82 -12.08 12.12 14.13
CA ASN A 82 -11.09 11.31 13.47
C ASN A 82 -9.94 12.26 13.23
N GLY A 83 -8.93 12.22 14.11
CA GLY A 83 -7.69 12.96 13.95
C GLY A 83 -7.13 12.67 12.55
N ASN A 84 -6.32 13.59 12.03
CA ASN A 84 -5.76 13.59 10.68
C ASN A 84 -5.69 12.17 10.08
N GLN A 85 -6.68 11.82 9.27
CA GLN A 85 -6.74 10.52 8.61
C GLN A 85 -5.71 10.58 7.48
N GLU A 86 -4.48 10.16 7.75
CA GLU A 86 -3.48 10.01 6.68
C GLU A 86 -4.06 9.04 5.64
N LYS A 87 -4.05 9.45 4.37
CA LYS A 87 -4.55 8.60 3.30
C LYS A 87 -3.77 7.27 3.32
N PRO A 88 -4.44 6.12 3.17
CA PRO A 88 -3.75 4.84 3.11
C PRO A 88 -2.73 4.88 1.97
N LYS A 89 -1.49 4.50 2.26
CA LYS A 89 -0.42 4.37 1.27
C LYS A 89 -0.34 2.93 0.79
N GLN A 90 -0.27 2.74 -0.53
CA GLN A 90 -0.02 1.43 -1.11
C GLN A 90 1.45 1.07 -0.92
N LEU A 91 1.72 0.02 -0.16
CA LEU A 91 3.06 -0.55 -0.01
C LEU A 91 3.35 -1.52 -1.15
N MET A 92 4.64 -1.67 -1.49
CA MET A 92 5.12 -2.65 -2.46
C MET A 92 4.45 -2.54 -3.83
N TRP A 93 4.10 -1.31 -4.25
CA TRP A 93 3.49 -1.06 -5.55
C TRP A 93 4.48 -1.34 -6.70
N GLU A 94 5.79 -1.28 -6.41
CA GLU A 94 6.90 -1.63 -7.29
C GLU A 94 6.74 -3.05 -7.84
N LYS A 95 6.16 -3.96 -7.07
CA LYS A 95 5.88 -5.33 -7.53
C LYS A 95 4.91 -5.41 -8.70
N ARG A 96 4.07 -4.41 -8.92
CA ARG A 96 3.19 -4.35 -10.09
C ARG A 96 3.96 -4.03 -11.38
N LEU A 97 5.19 -3.52 -11.25
CA LEU A 97 6.08 -3.20 -12.36
C LEU A 97 7.14 -4.29 -12.59
N GLU A 98 7.07 -5.40 -11.85
CA GLU A 98 8.00 -6.52 -12.02
C GLU A 98 7.82 -7.15 -13.40
N GLY A 99 8.93 -7.39 -14.10
CA GLY A 99 8.93 -7.92 -15.47
C GLY A 99 8.56 -6.90 -16.56
N LEU A 100 8.30 -5.64 -16.20
CA LEU A 100 8.18 -4.55 -17.17
C LEU A 100 9.55 -3.92 -17.40
N ARG A 101 9.97 -3.88 -18.67
CA ARG A 101 11.19 -3.20 -19.10
C ARG A 101 10.88 -2.13 -20.15
N ALA A 102 11.73 -1.10 -20.15
CA ALA A 102 11.72 -0.13 -21.24
C ALA A 102 12.16 -0.83 -22.54
N CYS A 103 11.54 -0.47 -23.65
CA CYS A 103 11.91 -0.96 -24.97
C CYS A 103 12.07 0.21 -25.94
N ASP A 104 12.80 -0.04 -27.03
CA ASP A 104 12.90 0.89 -28.15
C ASP A 104 11.62 0.89 -29.02
N ILE A 105 11.63 1.69 -30.09
CA ILE A 105 10.50 1.79 -31.03
C ILE A 105 10.18 0.45 -31.73
N ASP A 106 11.17 -0.44 -31.85
CA ASP A 106 11.04 -1.74 -32.51
C ASP A 106 10.65 -2.85 -31.50
N GLY A 107 10.52 -2.51 -30.22
CA GLY A 107 10.13 -3.42 -29.14
C GLY A 107 11.28 -4.20 -28.53
N HIS A 108 12.55 -3.87 -28.82
CA HIS A 108 13.69 -4.49 -28.16
C HIS A 108 13.84 -3.90 -26.75
N GLU A 109 13.83 -4.78 -25.76
CA GLU A 109 14.00 -4.40 -24.37
C GLU A 109 15.43 -3.90 -24.11
N PHE A 110 15.55 -2.80 -23.38
CA PHE A 110 16.84 -2.32 -22.91
C PHE A 110 17.40 -3.24 -21.83
N GLU A 111 18.73 -3.30 -21.76
CA GLU A 111 19.42 -4.01 -20.68
C GLU A 111 19.04 -3.45 -19.31
N ALA A 112 18.86 -4.35 -18.34
CA ALA A 112 18.60 -3.97 -16.97
C ALA A 112 19.79 -3.18 -16.39
N MET A 113 19.51 -2.12 -15.65
CA MET A 113 20.54 -1.35 -14.96
C MET A 113 21.20 -2.22 -13.88
N GLU A 114 22.53 -2.29 -13.90
CA GLU A 114 23.29 -2.92 -12.83
C GLU A 114 23.34 -2.03 -11.59
N LEU A 115 22.94 -2.58 -10.44
CA LEU A 115 23.03 -1.88 -9.16
C LEU A 115 24.46 -1.90 -8.60
N PRO A 116 24.92 -0.80 -8.00
CA PRO A 116 26.11 -0.80 -7.15
C PRO A 116 26.03 -1.87 -6.06
N LYS A 117 27.14 -2.59 -5.83
CA LYS A 117 27.24 -3.68 -4.83
C LYS A 117 26.85 -3.30 -3.39
N GLY A 118 26.85 -1.99 -3.08
CA GLY A 118 26.43 -1.45 -1.78
C GLY A 118 24.91 -1.43 -1.58
N LEU A 119 24.11 -1.46 -2.65
CA LEU A 119 22.66 -1.46 -2.58
C LEU A 119 22.13 -2.88 -2.46
N LYS A 120 21.61 -3.23 -1.28
CA LYS A 120 21.09 -4.57 -0.98
C LYS A 120 19.58 -4.55 -0.78
N PRO A 121 18.84 -5.53 -1.33
CA PRO A 121 17.39 -5.61 -1.18
C PRO A 121 17.00 -5.81 0.28
N VAL A 122 15.86 -5.24 0.65
CA VAL A 122 15.23 -5.44 1.95
C VAL A 122 13.76 -5.79 1.79
N GLY A 123 13.39 -6.93 2.39
CA GLY A 123 12.02 -7.41 2.40
C GLY A 123 11.82 -8.67 1.57
N PRO A 124 10.64 -9.29 1.68
CA PRO A 124 10.32 -10.53 0.98
C PRO A 124 10.26 -10.31 -0.53
N ASN A 125 10.92 -11.19 -1.28
CA ASN A 125 10.94 -11.20 -2.74
C ASN A 125 11.43 -9.89 -3.39
N VAL A 126 12.14 -9.01 -2.68
CA VAL A 126 12.68 -7.78 -3.28
C VAL A 126 13.92 -8.12 -4.09
N ASN A 127 13.90 -7.82 -5.39
CA ASN A 127 15.00 -8.03 -6.32
C ASN A 127 15.60 -6.69 -6.77
N GLU A 128 16.65 -6.76 -7.59
CA GLU A 128 17.38 -5.60 -8.09
C GLU A 128 16.48 -4.60 -8.85
N GLU A 129 15.59 -5.08 -9.72
CA GLU A 129 14.64 -4.21 -10.43
C GLU A 129 13.70 -3.47 -9.47
N THR A 130 13.18 -4.17 -8.45
CA THR A 130 12.31 -3.59 -7.41
C THR A 130 13.05 -2.49 -6.64
N ILE A 131 14.32 -2.71 -6.31
CA ILE A 131 15.16 -1.71 -5.62
C ILE A 131 15.27 -0.45 -6.46
N ILE A 132 15.61 -0.58 -7.75
CA ILE A 132 15.80 0.56 -8.65
C ILE A 132 14.53 1.40 -8.71
N GLN A 133 13.38 0.75 -8.90
CA GLN A 133 12.08 1.42 -8.95
C GLN A 133 11.77 2.14 -7.63
N SER A 134 12.06 1.50 -6.50
CA SER A 134 11.82 2.08 -5.16
C SER A 134 12.73 3.28 -4.89
N VAL A 135 14.02 3.18 -5.21
CA VAL A 135 15.00 4.27 -5.06
C VAL A 135 14.68 5.44 -6.00
N ALA A 136 14.39 5.16 -7.27
CA ALA A 136 14.02 6.18 -8.24
C ALA A 136 12.78 6.97 -7.79
N THR A 137 11.78 6.26 -7.26
CA THR A 137 10.56 6.90 -6.74
C THR A 137 10.83 7.71 -5.49
N ALA A 138 11.64 7.19 -4.57
CA ALA A 138 12.04 7.94 -3.38
C ALA A 138 12.75 9.25 -3.76
N LEU A 139 13.69 9.20 -4.71
CA LEU A 139 14.40 10.38 -5.21
C LEU A 139 13.50 11.36 -5.98
N HIS A 140 12.48 10.86 -6.68
CA HIS A 140 11.59 11.69 -7.49
C HIS A 140 10.50 12.39 -6.67
N VAL A 141 9.89 11.66 -5.72
CA VAL A 141 8.68 12.11 -5.01
C VAL A 141 9.00 12.69 -3.62
N SER A 142 10.09 12.26 -3.00
CA SER A 142 10.49 12.72 -1.66
C SER A 142 11.46 13.89 -1.72
N SER A 143 11.21 14.92 -0.91
CA SER A 143 12.21 15.95 -0.60
C SER A 143 13.00 15.64 0.68
N GLN A 144 12.74 14.49 1.32
CA GLN A 144 13.44 14.06 2.53
C GLN A 144 14.70 13.26 2.18
N PRO A 145 15.70 13.23 3.07
CA PRO A 145 16.88 12.40 2.88
C PRO A 145 16.53 10.93 2.60
N VAL A 146 17.15 10.36 1.58
CA VAL A 146 17.02 8.95 1.22
C VAL A 146 18.17 8.18 1.86
N THR A 147 17.87 7.47 2.95
CA THR A 147 18.84 6.70 3.75
C THR A 147 18.62 5.19 3.64
N GLY A 148 17.44 4.74 3.21
CA GLY A 148 17.06 3.33 3.16
C GLY A 148 16.44 2.83 4.47
N GLN A 149 16.10 1.55 4.52
CA GLN A 149 15.50 0.91 5.70
C GLN A 149 16.56 0.75 6.80
N THR A 150 16.34 1.40 7.94
CA THR A 150 17.25 1.39 9.10
C THR A 150 17.00 0.24 10.07
N ASN A 151 15.84 -0.42 9.97
CA ASN A 151 15.52 -1.57 10.81
C ASN A 151 16.42 -2.76 10.48
N THR A 152 16.77 -3.53 11.51
CA THR A 152 17.67 -4.69 11.34
C THR A 152 17.02 -5.79 10.50
N LYS A 153 17.82 -6.49 9.70
CA LYS A 153 17.39 -7.61 8.85
C LYS A 153 16.54 -8.64 9.60
N THR A 154 16.97 -8.99 10.81
CA THR A 154 16.29 -9.98 11.68
C THR A 154 14.88 -9.56 12.10
N LEU A 155 14.63 -8.26 12.28
CA LEU A 155 13.30 -7.75 12.64
C LEU A 155 12.35 -7.75 11.44
N LEU A 156 12.89 -7.46 10.25
CA LEU A 156 12.13 -7.39 9.00
C LEU A 156 11.68 -8.79 8.53
N GLU A 157 12.49 -9.82 8.74
CA GLU A 157 12.12 -11.21 8.41
C GLU A 157 10.99 -11.75 9.30
N LYS A 158 10.94 -11.36 10.58
CA LYS A 158 9.93 -11.86 11.53
C LYS A 158 8.57 -11.20 11.38
N ASN A 159 8.51 -9.96 10.89
CA ASN A 159 7.27 -9.24 10.74
C ASN A 159 7.32 -8.23 9.58
N PRO A 160 7.20 -8.71 8.33
CA PRO A 160 7.44 -7.92 7.13
C PRO A 160 6.44 -6.77 6.92
N GLY A 161 5.26 -6.83 7.55
CA GLY A 161 4.21 -5.81 7.39
C GLY A 161 4.20 -4.72 8.48
N VAL A 162 4.98 -4.86 9.56
CA VAL A 162 4.90 -3.96 10.73
C VAL A 162 6.14 -3.05 10.87
N PHE A 163 7.25 -3.38 10.21
CA PHE A 163 8.53 -2.70 10.41
C PHE A 163 9.17 -2.09 9.15
N LEU A 164 8.45 -1.98 8.02
CA LEU A 164 8.94 -1.23 6.86
C LEU A 164 8.56 0.24 6.99
N ASP A 165 9.53 1.15 6.84
CA ASP A 165 9.26 2.58 6.74
C ASP A 165 8.78 2.90 5.32
N PRO A 166 7.51 3.35 5.14
CA PRO A 166 6.98 3.71 3.83
C PRO A 166 7.61 4.98 3.23
N LYS A 167 8.45 5.70 3.98
CA LYS A 167 9.12 6.93 3.53
C LYS A 167 10.51 6.67 2.97
N GLN A 168 11.04 5.46 3.14
CA GLN A 168 12.36 5.07 2.67
C GLN A 168 12.23 3.93 1.63
N PRO A 169 13.15 3.85 0.65
CA PRO A 169 13.13 2.79 -0.37
C PRO A 169 13.38 1.41 0.24
N LEU A 170 13.01 0.35 -0.50
CA LEU A 170 13.17 -1.07 -0.11
C LEU A 170 14.62 -1.59 -0.18
N VAL A 171 15.57 -0.76 0.25
CA VAL A 171 17.00 -1.10 0.35
C VAL A 171 17.46 -1.05 1.80
N HIS A 172 18.53 -1.78 2.11
CA HIS A 172 19.20 -1.62 3.40
C HIS A 172 19.69 -0.19 3.56
N ALA A 173 19.82 0.26 4.81
CA ALA A 173 20.43 1.54 5.09
C ALA A 173 21.79 1.66 4.39
N VAL A 174 21.95 2.73 3.63
CA VAL A 174 23.19 3.04 2.89
C VAL A 174 23.88 4.17 3.60
N ASN A 175 25.18 4.02 3.82
CA ASN A 175 26.03 5.10 4.29
C ASN A 175 27.02 5.47 3.20
N ILE A 176 27.05 6.74 2.82
CA ILE A 176 27.94 7.25 1.79
C ILE A 176 29.18 7.79 2.49
N SER A 177 30.34 7.21 2.21
CA SER A 177 31.62 7.66 2.76
C SER A 177 32.26 8.76 1.91
N ASP A 178 33.21 9.50 2.49
CA ASP A 178 33.99 10.50 1.76
C ASP A 178 34.76 9.88 0.58
N GLU A 179 35.18 8.61 0.69
CA GLU A 179 35.84 7.87 -0.38
C GLU A 179 34.87 7.58 -1.55
N ASP A 180 33.60 7.26 -1.25
CA ASP A 180 32.58 7.07 -2.29
C ASP A 180 32.32 8.37 -3.06
N ILE A 181 32.29 9.50 -2.35
CA ILE A 181 32.13 10.84 -2.94
C ILE A 181 33.32 11.13 -3.86
N LYS A 182 34.54 11.01 -3.34
CA LYS A 182 35.76 11.29 -4.09
C LYS A 182 35.86 10.45 -5.36
N LYS A 183 35.57 9.15 -5.27
CA LYS A 183 35.56 8.24 -6.42
C LYS A 183 34.52 8.67 -7.47
N GLN A 184 33.36 9.14 -7.04
CA GLN A 184 32.33 9.63 -7.96
C GLN A 184 32.74 10.95 -8.62
N GLU A 185 33.37 11.88 -7.89
CA GLU A 185 33.91 13.12 -8.42
C GLU A 185 34.99 12.87 -9.47
N GLU A 186 35.92 11.94 -9.23
CA GLU A 186 36.95 11.53 -10.18
C GLU A 186 36.35 10.97 -11.48
N ARG A 187 35.31 10.13 -11.37
CA ARG A 187 34.59 9.61 -12.55
C ARG A 187 33.95 10.72 -13.38
N VAL A 188 33.32 11.69 -12.72
CA VAL A 188 32.70 12.83 -13.39
C VAL A 188 33.76 13.73 -14.05
N ALA A 189 34.88 13.98 -13.37
CA ALA A 189 35.98 14.76 -13.92
C ALA A 189 36.55 14.10 -15.19
N LEU A 190 36.75 12.78 -15.16
CA LEU A 190 37.23 12.03 -16.32
C LEU A 190 36.23 12.09 -17.50
N ALA A 191 34.94 11.93 -17.23
CA ALA A 191 33.89 12.03 -18.26
C ALA A 191 33.85 13.43 -18.89
N ARG A 192 33.94 14.49 -18.09
CA ARG A 192 34.02 15.88 -18.57
C ARG A 192 35.24 16.12 -19.45
N LYS A 193 36.40 15.60 -19.05
CA LYS A 193 37.63 15.69 -19.87
C LYS A 193 37.46 14.98 -21.21
N LYS A 194 36.94 13.75 -21.23
CA LYS A 194 36.68 13.01 -22.47
C LYS A 194 35.72 13.76 -23.40
N LEU A 195 34.67 14.37 -22.86
CA LEU A 195 33.75 15.20 -23.64
C LEU A 195 34.45 16.44 -24.21
N GLN A 196 35.26 17.13 -23.41
CA GLN A 196 36.03 18.29 -23.87
C GLN A 196 36.99 17.94 -25.01
N ASP A 197 37.67 16.81 -24.92
CA ASP A 197 38.58 16.34 -25.96
C ASP A 197 37.80 16.00 -27.25
N ALA A 198 36.65 15.32 -27.14
CA ALA A 198 35.79 15.00 -28.29
C ALA A 198 35.20 16.23 -28.98
N LEU A 199 34.90 17.31 -28.24
CA LEU A 199 34.40 18.57 -28.80
C LEU A 199 35.51 19.43 -29.45
N ARG A 200 36.78 19.11 -29.19
CA ARG A 200 37.94 19.78 -29.79
C ARG A 200 38.41 19.10 -31.09
N MET A 201 37.90 17.91 -31.38
CA MET A 201 38.10 17.20 -32.65
C MET A 201 37.06 17.65 -33.68
#